data_AF-A0A511XQQ4-F1
#
_entry.id   AF-A0A511XQQ4-F1
#
_cell.length_a   1.000
_cell.length_b   1.000
_cell.length_c   1.000
_cell.angle_alpha   90.00
_cell.angle_beta   90.00
_cell.angle_gamma   90.00
#
_symmetry.space_group_name_H-M   'P 1'
#
loop_
_entity.id
_entity.type
_entity.pdbx_description
1 polymer ?
#
loop_
_entity_poly.entity_id
_entity_poly.type
_entity_poly.pdbx_seq_one_letter_code
_entity_poly.pdbx_strand_id
1 'polypeptide(L)'
;MILHEVLLSAKLARHFKGTLRLTDLARKLKSEPARLWMLLTTHLLFVIDHSPYTRSEEPLLGNWDIFLNVINIEAQVAVTEERLCSVLYGGEEDDIRRRDFKLTASLYVHVLRPLCWAGLLNEHRTGSGFSRPDFYTKTPLWPVALSLETDRHLQPVTHH
;
A
#
# COMPACT_ATOMS: atom_id res chain seq x y z
N MET A 1 16.19 -1.56 -3.96
CA MET A 1 15.39 -0.31 -4.10
C MET A 1 14.16 -0.69 -4.90
N ILE A 2 13.03 -0.85 -4.21
CA ILE A 2 11.83 -1.64 -4.57
C ILE A 2 11.49 -1.74 -6.06
N LEU A 3 11.54 -0.65 -6.85
CA LEU A 3 11.27 -0.71 -8.28
C LEU A 3 12.15 -1.74 -9.02
N HIS A 4 13.44 -1.79 -8.70
CA HIS A 4 14.37 -2.77 -9.28
C HIS A 4 13.94 -4.21 -8.97
N GLU A 5 13.57 -4.48 -7.72
CA GLU A 5 13.11 -5.80 -7.28
C GLU A 5 11.77 -6.17 -7.91
N VAL A 6 10.81 -5.24 -7.98
CA VAL A 6 9.52 -5.43 -8.66
C VAL A 6 9.73 -5.76 -10.14
N LEU A 7 10.60 -5.03 -10.85
CA LEU A 7 10.88 -5.29 -12.26
C LEU A 7 11.52 -6.66 -12.50
N LEU A 8 12.41 -7.10 -11.61
CA LEU A 8 13.01 -8.44 -11.69
C LEU A 8 12.00 -9.54 -11.34
N SER A 9 11.26 -9.36 -10.24
CA SER A 9 10.22 -10.29 -9.77
C SER A 9 9.14 -10.50 -10.83
N ALA A 10 8.69 -9.41 -11.49
CA ALA A 10 7.72 -9.43 -12.57
C ALA A 10 8.29 -9.89 -13.92
N LYS A 11 9.58 -10.26 -13.98
CA LYS A 11 10.30 -10.62 -15.21
C LYS A 11 10.19 -9.56 -16.32
N LEU A 12 10.06 -8.30 -15.95
CA LEU A 12 10.05 -7.15 -16.86
C LEU A 12 11.46 -6.68 -17.19
N ALA A 13 12.39 -6.93 -16.28
CA ALA A 13 13.81 -6.69 -16.49
C ALA A 13 14.64 -7.93 -16.14
N ARG A 14 15.87 -7.95 -16.65
CA ARG A 14 16.89 -8.94 -16.27
C ARG A 14 18.26 -8.28 -16.22
N HIS A 15 19.14 -8.80 -15.37
CA HIS A 15 20.55 -8.44 -15.44
C HIS A 15 21.20 -9.10 -16.65
N PHE A 16 21.99 -8.34 -17.39
CA PHE A 16 22.79 -8.82 -18.51
C PHE A 16 24.07 -7.99 -18.62
N LYS A 17 25.22 -8.65 -18.45
CA LYS A 17 26.56 -8.02 -18.53
C LYS A 17 26.66 -6.72 -17.70
N GLY A 18 26.25 -6.77 -16.42
CA GLY A 18 26.29 -5.62 -15.51
C GLY A 18 25.23 -4.54 -15.77
N THR A 19 24.34 -4.73 -16.76
CA THR A 19 23.26 -3.79 -17.09
C THR A 19 21.89 -4.38 -16.82
N LEU A 20 20.89 -3.54 -16.52
CA LEU A 20 19.50 -3.95 -16.45
C LEU A 20 18.87 -3.79 -17.85
N ARG A 21 18.30 -4.87 -18.40
CA ARG A 21 17.67 -4.86 -19.74
C ARG A 21 16.23 -5.29 -19.68
N LEU A 22 15.38 -4.64 -20.49
CA LEU A 22 13.99 -5.03 -20.68
C LEU A 22 13.90 -6.43 -21.30
N THR A 23 12.92 -7.20 -20.84
CA THR A 23 12.56 -8.49 -21.44
C THR A 23 11.59 -8.31 -22.60
N ASP A 24 11.31 -9.38 -23.33
CA ASP A 24 10.29 -9.37 -24.39
C ASP A 24 8.89 -9.09 -23.84
N LEU A 25 8.62 -9.59 -22.62
CA LEU A 25 7.37 -9.29 -21.91
C LEU A 25 7.22 -7.79 -21.68
N ALA A 26 8.25 -7.12 -21.15
CA ALA A 26 8.20 -5.67 -20.93
C ALA A 26 8.04 -4.89 -22.24
N ARG A 27 8.67 -5.34 -23.33
CA ARG A 27 8.50 -4.71 -24.65
C ARG A 27 7.07 -4.83 -25.17
N LYS A 28 6.42 -5.98 -24.99
CA LYS A 28 5.03 -6.22 -25.36
C LYS A 28 4.06 -5.36 -24.54
N LEU A 29 4.27 -5.29 -23.22
CA LEU A 29 3.39 -4.56 -22.31
C LEU A 29 3.54 -3.03 -22.39
N LYS A 30 4.54 -2.51 -23.11
CA LYS A 30 4.77 -1.06 -23.25
C LYS A 30 3.56 -0.30 -23.81
N SER A 31 2.75 -0.94 -24.67
CA SER A 31 1.53 -0.35 -25.24
C SER A 31 0.26 -0.73 -24.46
N GLU A 32 0.36 -1.43 -23.34
CA GLU A 32 -0.77 -1.95 -22.56
C GLU A 32 -0.70 -1.48 -21.09
N PRO A 33 -0.91 -0.17 -20.81
CA PRO A 33 -0.63 0.42 -19.51
C PRO A 33 -1.43 -0.21 -18.37
N ALA A 34 -2.68 -0.59 -18.58
CA ALA A 34 -3.50 -1.25 -17.57
C ALA A 34 -2.91 -2.62 -17.17
N ARG A 35 -2.50 -3.44 -18.15
CA ARG A 35 -1.88 -4.74 -17.90
C ARG A 35 -0.50 -4.63 -17.26
N LEU A 36 0.29 -3.63 -17.69
CA LEU A 36 1.57 -3.33 -17.05
C LEU A 36 1.37 -2.93 -15.59
N TRP A 37 0.41 -2.04 -15.32
CA TRP A 37 0.08 -1.60 -13.96
C TRP A 37 -0.41 -2.77 -13.09
N MET A 38 -1.31 -3.61 -13.60
CA MET A 38 -1.78 -4.80 -12.88
C MET A 38 -0.61 -5.71 -12.49
N LEU A 39 0.29 -6.03 -13.44
CA LEU A 39 1.44 -6.88 -13.19
C LEU A 39 2.38 -6.26 -12.14
N LEU A 40 2.74 -4.98 -12.30
CA LEU A 40 3.61 -4.30 -11.34
C LEU A 40 2.99 -4.24 -9.94
N THR A 41 1.70 -3.93 -9.85
CA THR A 41 0.97 -3.83 -8.59
C THR A 41 0.84 -5.18 -7.91
N THR A 42 0.54 -6.25 -8.65
CA THR A 42 0.50 -7.61 -8.10
C THR A 42 1.83 -7.99 -7.47
N HIS A 43 2.94 -7.71 -8.15
CA HIS A 43 4.27 -8.01 -7.60
C HIS A 43 4.60 -7.12 -6.39
N LEU A 44 4.30 -5.83 -6.48
CA LEU A 44 4.56 -4.87 -5.41
C LEU A 44 3.82 -5.22 -4.11
N LEU A 45 2.54 -5.59 -4.20
CA LEU A 45 1.73 -5.86 -3.02
C LEU A 45 1.93 -7.29 -2.51
N PHE A 46 1.86 -8.29 -3.41
CA PHE A 46 1.68 -9.69 -2.99
C PHE A 46 2.93 -10.58 -3.13
N VAL A 47 4.00 -10.10 -3.77
CA VAL A 47 5.19 -10.94 -4.07
C VAL A 47 6.47 -10.42 -3.41
N ILE A 48 6.67 -9.10 -3.38
CA ILE A 48 7.85 -8.50 -2.76
C ILE A 48 7.72 -8.57 -1.24
N ASP A 49 8.77 -9.05 -0.59
CA ASP A 49 8.93 -8.94 0.85
C ASP A 49 9.40 -7.53 1.23
N HIS A 50 8.58 -6.82 2.00
CA HIS A 50 8.88 -5.47 2.47
C HIS A 50 9.66 -5.44 3.79
N SER A 51 9.90 -6.59 4.42
CA SER A 51 10.59 -6.71 5.72
C SER A 51 11.97 -6.04 5.76
N PRO A 52 12.81 -6.12 4.70
CA PRO A 52 14.11 -5.42 4.70
C PRO A 52 14.02 -3.89 4.79
N TYR A 53 12.83 -3.32 4.59
CA TYR A 53 12.58 -1.88 4.64
C TYR A 53 11.97 -1.41 5.97
N THR A 54 11.61 -2.33 6.87
CA THR A 54 11.21 -1.99 8.23
C THR A 54 12.41 -2.07 9.18
N ARG A 55 12.36 -1.28 10.26
CA ARG A 55 13.32 -1.37 11.37
C ARG A 55 12.83 -2.29 12.50
N SER A 56 11.65 -2.90 12.33
CA SER A 56 11.08 -3.86 13.26
C SER A 56 11.51 -5.28 12.89
N GLU A 57 11.96 -6.05 13.87
CA GLU A 57 12.24 -7.49 13.69
C GLU A 57 10.96 -8.34 13.77
N GLU A 58 9.87 -7.77 14.32
CA GLU A 58 8.60 -8.45 14.44
C GLU A 58 7.79 -8.33 13.13
N PRO A 59 7.28 -9.45 12.60
CA PRO A 59 6.45 -9.44 11.40
C PRO A 59 5.11 -8.76 11.68
N LEU A 60 4.64 -7.96 10.72
CA LEU A 60 3.31 -7.37 10.78
C LEU A 60 2.25 -8.48 10.72
N LEU A 61 1.47 -8.64 11.79
CA LEU A 61 0.39 -9.62 11.85
C LEU A 61 -0.75 -9.20 10.92
N GLY A 62 -1.30 -10.16 10.17
CA GLY A 62 -2.40 -9.94 9.25
C GLY A 62 -2.08 -10.42 7.83
N ASN A 63 -2.98 -10.12 6.90
CA ASN A 63 -2.82 -10.44 5.49
C ASN A 63 -3.53 -9.39 4.63
N TRP A 64 -3.24 -9.39 3.34
CA TRP A 64 -3.80 -8.40 2.42
C TRP A 64 -5.32 -8.40 2.34
N ASP A 65 -5.99 -9.53 2.49
CA ASP A 65 -7.46 -9.57 2.49
C ASP A 65 -8.02 -8.74 3.65
N ILE A 66 -7.48 -8.94 4.86
CA ILE A 66 -7.85 -8.14 6.04
C ILE A 66 -7.51 -6.66 5.82
N PHE A 67 -6.28 -6.37 5.41
CA PHE A 67 -5.81 -4.99 5.25
C PHE A 67 -6.64 -4.21 4.23
N LEU A 68 -6.91 -4.78 3.06
CA LEU A 68 -7.70 -4.13 2.02
C LEU A 68 -9.14 -3.93 2.48
N ASN A 69 -9.77 -4.93 3.11
CA ASN A 69 -11.15 -4.80 3.57
C ASN A 69 -11.32 -3.77 4.70
N VAL A 70 -10.37 -3.67 5.64
CA VAL A 70 -10.38 -2.65 6.70
C VAL A 70 -10.13 -1.26 6.12
N ILE A 71 -9.09 -1.09 5.30
CA ILE A 71 -8.78 0.20 4.67
C ILE A 71 -9.95 0.66 3.79
N ASN A 72 -10.64 -0.26 3.11
CA ASN A 72 -11.79 0.08 2.29
C ASN A 72 -12.87 0.84 3.08
N ILE A 73 -13.11 0.42 4.33
CA ILE A 73 -14.10 1.04 5.21
C ILE A 73 -13.54 2.31 5.86
N GLU A 74 -12.40 2.20 6.55
CA GLU A 74 -11.87 3.30 7.34
C GLU A 74 -11.43 4.49 6.45
N ALA A 75 -10.89 4.21 5.26
CA ALA A 75 -10.50 5.24 4.29
C ALA A 75 -11.67 5.73 3.40
N GLN A 76 -12.93 5.45 3.76
CA GLN A 76 -14.09 6.14 3.18
C GLN A 76 -14.06 7.63 3.51
N VAL A 77 -13.56 7.98 4.70
CA VAL A 77 -13.12 9.32 5.08
C VAL A 77 -11.60 9.32 5.20
N ALA A 78 -10.97 10.48 5.39
CA ALA A 78 -9.53 10.52 5.65
C ALA A 78 -9.20 9.75 6.94
N VAL A 79 -8.22 8.84 6.88
CA VAL A 79 -7.84 7.96 8.00
C VAL A 79 -6.37 8.13 8.37
N THR A 80 -6.02 8.01 9.64
CA THR A 80 -4.63 8.01 10.12
C THR A 80 -4.07 6.60 10.28
N GLU A 81 -2.75 6.47 10.37
CA GLU A 81 -2.10 5.18 10.67
C GLU A 81 -2.52 4.66 12.04
N GLU A 82 -2.63 5.54 13.04
CA GLU A 82 -3.00 5.12 14.40
C GLU A 82 -4.44 4.59 14.46
N ARG A 83 -5.36 5.20 13.70
CA ARG A 83 -6.73 4.71 13.56
C ARG A 83 -6.76 3.32 12.94
N LEU A 84 -6.00 3.11 11.87
CA LEU A 84 -5.90 1.79 11.22
C LEU A 84 -5.29 0.74 12.16
N CYS A 85 -4.23 1.08 12.89
CA CYS A 85 -3.64 0.20 13.88
C CYS A 85 -4.63 -0.14 15.01
N SER A 86 -5.37 0.85 15.52
CA SER A 86 -6.40 0.64 16.56
C SER A 86 -7.49 -0.32 16.09
N VAL A 87 -7.96 -0.17 14.84
CA VAL A 87 -8.98 -1.05 14.27
C VAL A 87 -8.45 -2.46 13.99
N LEU A 88 -7.21 -2.59 13.52
CA LEU A 88 -6.60 -3.88 13.18
C LEU A 88 -6.14 -4.69 14.40
N TYR A 89 -5.61 -4.02 15.42
CA TYR A 89 -4.88 -4.65 16.52
C TYR A 89 -5.42 -4.30 17.92
N GLY A 90 -6.40 -3.38 18.00
CA GLY A 90 -6.93 -2.85 19.25
C GLY A 90 -6.07 -1.74 19.85
N GLY A 91 -6.47 -1.24 21.01
CA GLY A 91 -5.81 -0.16 21.72
C GLY A 91 -6.30 1.23 21.33
N GLU A 92 -5.97 2.21 22.17
CA GLU A 92 -6.35 3.61 21.97
C GLU A 92 -5.36 4.30 21.01
N GLU A 93 -5.87 5.07 20.04
CA GLU A 93 -5.06 5.76 19.01
C GLU A 93 -3.95 6.63 19.62
N ASP A 94 -4.26 7.26 20.75
CA ASP A 94 -3.38 8.11 21.52
C ASP A 94 -2.20 7.34 22.14
N ASP A 95 -2.42 6.11 22.56
CA ASP A 95 -1.38 5.24 23.11
C ASP A 95 -0.52 4.63 22.01
N ILE A 96 -1.13 4.25 20.89
CA ILE A 96 -0.41 3.81 19.68
C ILE A 96 0.53 4.92 19.21
N ARG A 97 0.03 6.16 19.09
CA ARG A 97 0.82 7.34 18.72
C ARG A 97 2.04 7.55 19.63
N ARG A 98 1.87 7.39 20.94
CA ARG A 98 2.89 7.71 21.94
C ARG A 98 3.87 6.57 22.23
N ARG A 99 3.42 5.33 22.14
CA ARG A 99 4.13 4.16 22.68
C ARG A 99 4.39 3.06 21.65
N ASP A 100 3.68 3.06 20.53
CA ASP A 100 3.77 2.01 19.52
C ASP A 100 4.11 2.56 18.12
N PHE A 101 5.21 3.30 18.05
CA PHE A 101 5.74 3.81 16.78
C PHE A 101 6.24 2.68 15.86
N LYS A 102 6.49 1.47 16.40
CA LYS A 102 6.95 0.33 15.60
C LYS A 102 5.79 -0.27 14.82
N LEU A 103 4.62 -0.43 15.44
CA LEU A 103 3.43 -0.96 14.77
C LEU A 103 2.99 -0.06 13.61
N THR A 104 2.92 1.25 13.84
CA THR A 104 2.59 2.25 12.80
C THR A 104 3.63 2.24 11.68
N ALA A 105 4.93 2.25 12.01
CA ALA A 105 5.99 2.16 11.00
C ALA A 105 5.93 0.85 10.17
N SER A 106 5.63 -0.28 10.81
CA SER A 106 5.45 -1.56 10.12
C SER A 106 4.23 -1.55 9.21
N LEU A 107 3.08 -1.04 9.66
CA LEU A 107 1.88 -0.90 8.83
C LEU A 107 2.15 0.02 7.62
N TYR A 108 2.85 1.14 7.84
CA TYR A 108 3.23 2.06 6.78
C TYR A 108 4.11 1.38 5.73
N VAL A 109 5.20 0.73 6.14
CA VAL A 109 6.16 0.12 5.21
C VAL A 109 5.57 -1.05 4.44
N HIS A 110 4.80 -1.91 5.11
CA HIS A 110 4.30 -3.15 4.51
C HIS A 110 2.99 -2.99 3.74
N VAL A 111 2.17 -1.97 4.06
CA VAL A 111 0.81 -1.85 3.53
C VAL A 111 0.55 -0.49 2.89
N LEU A 112 0.63 0.59 3.67
CA LEU A 112 0.16 1.91 3.21
C LEU A 112 1.03 2.46 2.09
N ARG A 113 2.36 2.42 2.26
CA ARG A 113 3.29 2.93 1.26
C ARG A 113 3.24 2.15 -0.06
N PRO A 114 3.21 0.79 -0.07
CA PRO A 114 2.93 0.05 -1.30
C PRO A 114 1.62 0.42 -1.98
N LEU A 115 0.53 0.63 -1.23
CA LEU A 115 -0.75 1.08 -1.78
C LEU A 115 -0.67 2.50 -2.37
N CYS A 116 0.06 3.41 -1.72
CA CYS A 116 0.33 4.75 -2.26
C CYS A 116 1.15 4.68 -3.56
N TRP A 117 2.19 3.84 -3.60
CA TRP A 117 2.99 3.66 -4.82
C TRP A 117 2.22 3.00 -5.97
N ALA A 118 1.27 2.12 -5.66
CA ALA A 118 0.35 1.57 -6.64
C ALA A 118 -0.69 2.60 -7.14
N GLY A 119 -0.81 3.76 -6.48
CA GLY A 119 -1.81 4.77 -6.78
C GLY A 119 -3.20 4.43 -6.28
N LEU A 120 -3.33 3.49 -5.33
CA LEU A 120 -4.60 3.09 -4.72
C LEU A 120 -4.98 4.00 -3.54
N LEU A 121 -3.98 4.53 -2.83
CA LEU A 121 -4.15 5.53 -1.78
C LEU A 121 -3.40 6.82 -2.13
N ASN A 122 -3.92 7.95 -1.63
CA ASN A 122 -3.17 9.20 -1.51
C ASN A 122 -2.75 9.40 -0.07
N GLU A 123 -1.50 9.78 0.14
CA GLU A 123 -0.92 10.18 1.42
C GLU A 123 -0.91 11.72 1.49
N HIS A 124 -1.55 12.29 2.51
CA HIS A 124 -1.64 13.72 2.74
C HIS A 124 -0.81 14.09 3.97
N ARG A 125 0.38 14.66 3.72
CA ARG A 125 1.28 15.12 4.77
C ARG A 125 0.91 16.52 5.20
N THR A 126 0.36 16.66 6.39
CA THR A 126 -0.08 17.97 6.90
C THR A 126 1.05 18.73 7.60
N GLY A 127 2.03 19.23 6.84
CA GLY A 127 3.02 20.22 7.31
C GLY A 127 4.42 19.69 7.66
N SER A 128 5.26 20.54 8.28
CA SER A 128 6.67 20.26 8.60
C SER A 128 6.88 19.88 10.07
N GLY A 129 7.44 18.69 10.34
CA GLY A 129 7.88 18.25 11.67
C GLY A 129 7.43 16.83 12.05
N PHE A 130 7.87 16.34 13.20
CA PHE A 130 7.65 14.95 13.68
C PHE A 130 6.28 14.68 14.34
N SER A 131 5.34 15.63 14.30
CA SER A 131 4.20 15.64 15.24
C SER A 131 2.81 15.72 14.60
N ARG A 132 2.67 15.56 13.27
CA ARG A 132 1.35 15.59 12.64
C ARG A 132 1.06 14.27 11.92
N PRO A 133 -0.16 13.73 12.08
CA PRO A 133 -0.53 12.47 11.45
C PRO A 133 -0.60 12.66 9.93
N ASP A 134 -0.05 11.67 9.22
CA ASP A 134 -0.32 11.50 7.80
C ASP A 134 -1.72 10.93 7.64
N PHE A 135 -2.48 11.50 6.69
CA PHE A 135 -3.83 11.03 6.37
C PHE A 135 -3.84 10.29 5.05
N TYR A 136 -4.65 9.24 4.98
CA TYR A 136 -4.80 8.40 3.80
C TYR A 136 -6.23 8.48 3.28
N THR A 137 -6.37 8.61 1.96
CA THR A 137 -7.66 8.59 1.27
C THR A 137 -7.60 7.68 0.06
N LYS A 138 -8.68 6.95 -0.23
CA LYS A 138 -8.80 6.17 -1.47
C LYS A 138 -8.71 7.07 -2.71
N THR A 139 -7.99 6.62 -3.73
CA THR A 139 -8.01 7.27 -5.05
C THR A 139 -9.20 6.76 -5.87
N PRO A 140 -9.56 7.43 -6.98
CA PRO A 140 -10.55 6.90 -7.92
C PRO A 140 -10.19 5.54 -8.53
N LEU A 141 -8.92 5.10 -8.44
CA LEU A 141 -8.49 3.79 -8.92
C LEU A 141 -8.92 2.65 -8.00
N TRP A 142 -9.10 2.91 -6.70
CA TRP A 142 -9.47 1.89 -5.70
C TRP A 142 -10.70 1.07 -6.10
N PRO A 143 -11.90 1.66 -6.34
CA PRO A 143 -13.09 0.88 -6.69
C PRO A 143 -13.07 0.31 -8.11
N VAL A 144 -12.13 0.74 -8.96
CA VAL A 144 -11.98 0.23 -10.33
C VAL A 144 -11.04 -0.97 -10.37
N ALA A 145 -10.01 -0.97 -9.50
CA ALA A 145 -8.98 -2.00 -9.46
C ALA A 145 -9.30 -3.14 -8.49
N LEU A 146 -10.13 -2.90 -7.47
CA LEU A 146 -10.43 -3.84 -6.40
C LEU A 146 -11.93 -4.14 -6.34
N SER A 147 -12.25 -5.40 -6.04
CA SER A 147 -13.59 -5.87 -5.68
C SER A 147 -13.47 -6.51 -4.30
N LEU A 148 -13.99 -5.84 -3.27
CA LEU A 148 -13.78 -6.22 -1.88
C LEU A 148 -15.10 -6.62 -1.21
N GLU A 149 -15.04 -7.53 -0.25
CA GLU A 149 -16.24 -8.00 0.47
C GLU A 149 -16.93 -6.85 1.23
N THR A 150 -16.14 -5.89 1.70
CA THR A 150 -16.64 -4.75 2.46
C THR A 150 -17.28 -3.65 1.60
N ASP A 151 -17.26 -3.75 0.27
CA ASP A 151 -17.91 -2.78 -0.62
C ASP A 151 -19.40 -2.63 -0.31
N ARG A 152 -20.06 -3.71 0.12
CA ARG A 152 -21.48 -3.72 0.53
C ARG A 152 -21.79 -2.87 1.77
N HIS A 153 -20.78 -2.52 2.56
CA HIS A 153 -20.93 -1.72 3.77
C HIS A 153 -20.66 -0.24 3.53
N LEU A 154 -20.15 0.13 2.34
CA LEU A 154 -19.94 1.52 1.98
C LEU A 154 -21.28 2.20 1.72
N GLN A 155 -21.53 3.31 2.42
CA GLN A 155 -22.69 4.14 2.09
C GLN A 155 -22.50 4.79 0.72
N PRO A 156 -23.58 4.95 -0.08
CA PRO A 156 -23.51 5.70 -1.33
C PRO A 156 -22.96 7.10 -1.05
N VAL A 157 -21.96 7.52 -1.82
CA VAL A 157 -21.47 8.90 -1.75
C VAL A 157 -22.56 9.79 -2.33
N THR A 158 -23.36 10.41 -1.45
CA THR A 158 -24.35 11.41 -1.86
C THR A 158 -23.60 12.63 -2.36
N HIS A 159 -23.48 12.78 -3.68
CA HIS A 159 -23.03 14.03 -4.28
C HIS A 159 -24.13 15.08 -4.06
N HIS A 160 -23.86 16.07 -3.20
CA HIS A 160 -24.67 17.28 -3.07
C HIS A 160 -24.27 18.33 -4.11
#